data_AF-A0A8B6FAK9-F1
#
_entry.id   AF-A0A8B6FAK9-F1
#
_cell.length_a   1.000
_cell.length_b   1.000
_cell.length_c   1.000
_cell.angle_alpha   90.00
_cell.angle_beta   90.00
_cell.angle_gamma   90.00
#
_symmetry.space_group_name_H-M   'P 1'
#
loop_
_entity.id
_entity.type
_entity.pdbx_description
1 polymer ?
#
loop_
_entity_poly.entity_id
_entity_poly.type
_entity_poly.pdbx_seq_one_letter_code
_entity_poly.pdbx_strand_id
1 'polypeptide(L)'
;MDSVDEIKSSVISIDSKLTKMRSVVDGLVKRVEVVENSQQFISAGFEQNKSDMAVIADDITSLRVVNRSMVDQLEQLQCENLRDNLMFFGIEEEEGEDCIDCIRSICALSLEIREPIEIASAFRMGKKFTVVKSNELVKITRHDQSGDRMSDTSSGPGFLVAKKTPSVSSIKPSKSSVSDGSSSGSCFEVLADMHTGPD
;
A
#
# COMPACT_ATOMS: atom_id res chain seq x y z
N MET A 1 16.73 -93.88 -9.83
CA MET A 1 17.48 -92.72 -10.35
C MET A 1 16.58 -91.49 -10.49
N ASP A 2 15.28 -91.69 -10.72
CA ASP A 2 14.26 -90.65 -10.93
C ASP A 2 14.16 -89.54 -9.85
N SER A 3 14.36 -89.87 -8.57
CA SER A 3 14.28 -88.89 -7.47
C SER A 3 15.38 -87.81 -7.53
N VAL A 4 16.56 -88.14 -8.06
CA VAL A 4 17.67 -87.18 -8.17
C VAL A 4 17.44 -86.19 -9.31
N ASP A 5 16.85 -86.65 -10.42
CA ASP A 5 16.52 -85.79 -11.56
C ASP A 5 15.39 -84.81 -11.24
N GLU A 6 14.40 -85.22 -10.44
CA GLU A 6 13.34 -84.36 -9.93
C GLU A 6 13.87 -83.27 -8.99
N ILE A 7 14.82 -83.62 -8.12
CA ILE A 7 15.54 -82.66 -7.27
C ILE A 7 16.32 -81.67 -8.14
N LYS A 8 17.03 -82.16 -9.16
CA LYS A 8 17.81 -81.31 -10.08
C LYS A 8 16.93 -80.31 -10.84
N SER A 9 15.78 -80.76 -11.33
CA SER A 9 14.78 -79.89 -11.98
C SER A 9 14.25 -78.82 -11.03
N SER A 10 13.95 -79.21 -9.78
CA SER A 10 13.48 -78.29 -8.74
C SER A 10 14.52 -77.22 -8.40
N VAL A 11 15.79 -77.59 -8.28
CA VAL A 11 16.91 -76.66 -8.04
C VAL A 11 17.04 -75.65 -9.18
N ILE A 12 16.99 -76.10 -10.44
CA ILE A 12 17.01 -75.20 -11.61
C ILE A 12 15.81 -74.25 -11.61
N SER A 13 14.62 -74.74 -11.28
CA SER A 13 13.44 -73.87 -11.17
C SER A 13 13.61 -72.83 -10.06
N ILE A 14 14.17 -73.20 -8.91
CA ILE A 14 14.40 -72.27 -7.80
C ILE A 14 15.41 -71.21 -8.20
N ASP A 15 16.53 -71.59 -8.83
CA ASP A 15 17.55 -70.66 -9.31
C ASP A 15 16.98 -69.66 -10.33
N SER A 16 16.14 -70.14 -11.26
CA SER A 16 15.44 -69.28 -12.22
C SER A 16 14.46 -68.29 -11.54
N LYS A 17 13.85 -68.67 -10.42
CA LYS A 17 12.99 -67.78 -9.64
C LYS A 17 13.81 -66.77 -8.85
N LEU A 18 14.90 -67.19 -8.23
CA LEU A 18 15.81 -66.31 -7.49
C LEU A 18 16.44 -65.25 -8.39
N THR A 19 16.87 -65.62 -9.59
CA THR A 19 17.39 -64.66 -10.58
C THR A 19 16.34 -63.65 -11.02
N LYS A 20 15.09 -64.06 -11.25
CA LYS A 20 13.97 -63.15 -11.53
C LYS A 20 13.63 -62.25 -10.36
N MET A 21 13.62 -62.78 -9.13
CA MET A 21 13.37 -61.97 -7.94
C MET A 21 14.48 -60.93 -7.76
N ARG A 22 15.74 -61.30 -7.98
CA ARG A 22 16.87 -60.39 -7.91
C ARG A 22 16.74 -59.25 -8.92
N SER A 23 16.37 -59.53 -10.17
CA SER A 23 16.19 -58.46 -11.17
C SER A 23 15.04 -57.52 -10.82
N VAL A 24 13.94 -58.03 -10.25
CA VAL A 24 12.83 -57.20 -9.75
C VAL A 24 13.27 -56.33 -8.58
N VAL A 25 14.03 -56.88 -7.63
CA VAL A 25 14.58 -56.13 -6.48
C VAL A 25 15.52 -55.03 -6.96
N ASP A 26 16.45 -55.33 -7.86
CA ASP A 26 17.37 -54.34 -8.42
C ASP A 26 16.61 -53.22 -9.16
N GLY A 27 15.54 -53.58 -9.88
CA GLY A 27 14.65 -52.60 -10.52
C GLY A 27 13.86 -51.74 -9.53
N LEU A 28 13.44 -52.31 -8.40
CA LEU A 28 12.78 -51.57 -7.31
C LEU A 28 13.75 -50.60 -6.65
N VAL A 29 14.96 -51.04 -6.32
CA VAL A 29 16.00 -50.20 -5.70
C VAL A 29 16.28 -48.96 -6.55
N LYS A 30 16.46 -49.13 -7.86
CA LYS A 30 16.67 -47.98 -8.78
C LYS A 30 15.49 -47.02 -8.79
N ARG A 31 14.25 -47.51 -8.74
CA ARG A 31 13.07 -46.65 -8.71
C ARG A 31 12.96 -45.89 -7.39
N VAL A 32 13.29 -46.52 -6.27
CA VAL A 32 13.32 -45.87 -4.96
C VAL A 32 14.36 -44.75 -4.95
N GLU A 33 15.57 -45.00 -5.47
CA GLU A 33 16.62 -43.99 -5.57
C GLU A 33 16.18 -42.77 -6.40
N VAL A 34 15.49 -42.99 -7.53
CA VAL A 34 14.94 -41.89 -8.35
C VAL A 34 13.89 -41.10 -7.57
N VAL A 35 13.01 -41.77 -6.81
CA VAL A 35 11.98 -41.11 -6.02
C VAL A 35 12.59 -40.29 -4.87
N GLU A 36 13.57 -40.83 -4.16
CA GLU A 36 14.27 -40.13 -3.07
C GLU A 36 14.98 -38.88 -3.58
N ASN A 37 15.68 -38.98 -4.71
CA ASN A 37 16.33 -37.83 -5.35
C ASN A 37 15.32 -36.77 -5.80
N SER A 38 14.19 -37.20 -6.38
CA SER A 38 13.11 -36.29 -6.78
C SER A 38 12.50 -35.59 -5.56
N GLN A 39 12.25 -36.32 -4.48
CA GLN A 39 11.69 -35.76 -3.25
C GLN A 39 12.63 -34.75 -2.61
N GLN A 40 13.95 -35.02 -2.62
CA GLN A 40 14.95 -34.09 -2.11
C GLN A 40 14.95 -32.77 -2.91
N PHE A 41 14.87 -32.87 -4.24
CA PHE A 41 14.78 -31.69 -5.12
C PHE A 41 13.51 -30.88 -4.85
N ILE A 42 12.35 -31.55 -4.76
CA ILE A 42 11.07 -30.89 -4.48
C ILE A 42 11.09 -30.21 -3.11
N SER A 43 11.65 -30.87 -2.08
CA SER A 43 11.73 -30.31 -0.73
C SER A 43 12.61 -29.07 -0.68
N ALA A 44 13.75 -29.09 -1.37
CA ALA A 44 14.63 -27.92 -1.47
C ALA A 44 13.93 -26.76 -2.20
N GLY A 45 13.24 -27.04 -3.32
CA GLY A 45 12.47 -26.03 -4.05
C GLY A 45 11.32 -25.44 -3.24
N PHE A 46 10.64 -26.26 -2.43
CA PHE A 46 9.55 -25.80 -1.56
C PHE A 46 10.06 -24.84 -0.47
N GLU A 47 11.16 -25.17 0.22
CA GLU A 47 11.73 -24.28 1.23
C GLU A 47 12.25 -22.97 0.62
N GLN A 48 12.85 -23.02 -0.57
CA GLN A 48 13.24 -21.80 -1.29
C GLN A 48 12.02 -20.94 -1.61
N ASN A 49 10.97 -21.52 -2.20
CA ASN A 49 9.74 -20.79 -2.53
C ASN A 49 9.08 -20.18 -1.27
N LYS A 50 9.10 -20.90 -0.15
CA LYS A 50 8.59 -20.40 1.12
C LYS A 50 9.40 -19.20 1.63
N SER A 51 10.72 -19.23 1.49
CA SER A 51 11.58 -18.09 1.80
C SER A 51 11.27 -16.89 0.91
N ASP A 52 11.14 -17.12 -0.40
CA ASP A 52 10.85 -16.05 -1.36
C ASP A 52 9.46 -15.43 -1.12
N MET A 53 8.45 -16.25 -0.79
CA MET A 53 7.13 -15.77 -0.41
C MET A 53 7.15 -14.92 0.86
N ALA A 54 7.98 -15.25 1.84
CA ALA A 54 8.13 -14.45 3.05
C ALA A 54 8.72 -13.07 2.74
N VAL A 55 9.73 -13.00 1.86
CA VAL A 55 10.32 -11.73 1.40
C VAL A 55 9.30 -10.89 0.64
N ILE A 56 8.57 -11.50 -0.31
CA ILE A 56 7.53 -10.80 -1.08
C ILE A 56 6.42 -10.26 -0.17
N ALA A 57 6.04 -11.01 0.87
CA ALA A 57 5.04 -10.55 1.85
C ALA A 57 5.52 -9.31 2.63
N ASP A 58 6.81 -9.27 3.00
CA ASP A 58 7.42 -8.11 3.64
C ASP A 58 7.48 -6.89 2.69
N ASP A 59 7.88 -7.12 1.44
CA ASP A 59 7.91 -6.08 0.39
C ASP A 59 6.52 -5.49 0.14
N ILE A 60 5.47 -6.32 0.08
CA ILE A 60 4.09 -5.83 -0.07
C ILE A 60 3.70 -4.96 1.14
N THR A 61 4.12 -5.35 2.34
CA THR A 61 3.79 -4.61 3.56
C THR A 61 4.52 -3.27 3.59
N SER A 62 5.79 -3.23 3.24
CA SER A 62 6.58 -2.00 3.17
C SER A 62 6.06 -1.05 2.09
N LEU A 63 5.71 -1.56 0.91
CA LEU A 63 5.11 -0.77 -0.17
C LEU A 63 3.77 -0.16 0.23
N ARG A 64 2.94 -0.88 1.00
CA ARG A 64 1.67 -0.33 1.52
C ARG A 64 1.91 0.83 2.48
N VAL A 65 2.93 0.76 3.33
CA VAL A 65 3.29 1.85 4.24
C VAL A 65 3.77 3.08 3.47
N VAL A 66 4.66 2.90 2.49
CA VAL A 66 5.14 4.00 1.64
C VAL A 66 4.00 4.64 0.86
N ASN A 67 3.11 3.84 0.27
CA ASN A 67 1.97 4.33 -0.48
C ASN A 67 1.04 5.18 0.42
N ARG A 68 0.73 4.70 1.62
CA ARG A 68 -0.08 5.47 2.59
C ARG A 68 0.60 6.81 2.93
N SER A 69 1.90 6.81 3.21
CA SER A 69 2.65 8.04 3.49
C SER A 69 2.63 9.02 2.30
N MET A 70 2.71 8.53 1.07
CA MET A 70 2.60 9.37 -0.12
C MET A 70 1.20 9.97 -0.30
N VAL A 71 0.15 9.19 -0.03
CA VAL A 71 -1.23 9.68 -0.04
C VAL A 71 -1.40 10.79 1.00
N ASP A 72 -0.95 10.57 2.23
CA ASP A 72 -1.03 11.57 3.30
C ASP A 72 -0.28 12.86 2.93
N GLN A 73 0.90 12.74 2.32
CA GLN A 73 1.68 13.90 1.84
C GLN A 73 0.97 14.64 0.69
N LEU A 74 0.34 13.92 -0.24
CA LEU A 74 -0.42 14.53 -1.32
C LEU A 74 -1.65 15.27 -0.78
N GLU A 75 -2.38 14.68 0.16
CA GLU A 75 -3.52 15.32 0.81
C GLU A 75 -3.09 16.58 1.56
N GLN A 76 -1.98 16.52 2.30
CA GLN A 76 -1.41 17.68 2.97
C GLN A 76 -1.08 18.80 1.98
N LEU A 77 -0.34 18.48 0.91
CA LEU A 77 0.04 19.46 -0.10
C LEU A 77 -1.18 20.04 -0.83
N GLN A 78 -2.21 19.25 -1.08
CA GLN A 78 -3.47 19.73 -1.64
C GLN A 78 -4.18 20.69 -0.68
N CYS A 79 -4.24 20.36 0.61
CA CYS A 79 -4.81 21.24 1.62
C CYS A 79 -4.04 22.56 1.71
N GLU A 80 -2.71 22.51 1.70
CA GLU A 80 -1.85 23.70 1.69
C GLU A 80 -2.03 24.55 0.43
N ASN A 81 -2.16 23.91 -0.74
CA ASN A 81 -2.34 24.61 -2.01
C ASN A 81 -3.72 25.25 -2.16
N LEU A 82 -4.77 24.56 -1.70
CA LEU A 82 -6.15 25.03 -1.78
C LEU A 82 -6.51 26.03 -0.66
N ARG A 83 -5.70 26.12 0.39
CA ARG A 83 -5.97 26.99 1.55
C ARG A 83 -6.22 28.46 1.18
N ASP A 84 -5.48 28.95 0.18
CA ASP A 84 -5.56 30.34 -0.28
C ASP A 84 -6.45 30.52 -1.51
N ASN A 85 -7.09 29.43 -1.96
CA ASN A 85 -8.04 29.46 -3.06
C ASN A 85 -9.47 29.52 -2.53
N LEU A 86 -10.24 30.50 -2.97
CA LEU A 86 -11.67 30.58 -2.70
C LEU A 86 -12.45 30.01 -3.87
N MET A 87 -13.55 29.31 -3.56
CA MET A 87 -14.52 28.87 -4.56
C MET A 87 -15.81 29.66 -4.42
N PHE A 88 -16.23 30.28 -5.51
CA PHE A 88 -17.50 30.96 -5.63
C PHE A 88 -18.47 30.13 -6.46
N PHE A 89 -19.71 30.05 -5.99
CA PHE A 89 -20.75 29.22 -6.59
C PHE A 89 -21.94 30.09 -7.01
N GLY A 90 -22.65 29.67 -8.05
CA GLY A 90 -23.89 30.33 -8.46
C GLY A 90 -23.72 31.67 -9.17
N ILE A 91 -22.48 32.02 -9.56
CA ILE A 91 -22.19 33.18 -10.39
C ILE A 91 -22.61 32.86 -11.82
N GLU A 92 -23.43 33.73 -12.41
CA GLU A 92 -23.89 33.58 -13.79
C GLU A 92 -22.74 33.80 -14.76
N GLU A 93 -22.73 33.08 -15.88
CA GLU A 93 -21.64 33.15 -16.87
C GLU A 93 -22.03 34.09 -18.00
N GLU A 94 -21.21 35.11 -18.26
CA GLU A 94 -21.32 35.96 -19.44
C GLU A 94 -20.18 35.71 -20.42
N GLU A 95 -20.49 35.73 -21.72
CA GLU A 95 -19.49 35.49 -22.76
C GLU A 95 -18.51 36.66 -22.83
N GLY A 96 -17.23 36.39 -22.57
CA GLY A 96 -16.16 37.40 -22.58
C GLY A 96 -15.98 38.15 -21.26
N GLU A 97 -16.57 37.69 -20.17
CA GLU A 97 -16.35 38.27 -18.83
C GLU A 97 -14.89 38.12 -18.37
N ASP A 98 -14.37 39.14 -17.66
CA ASP A 98 -13.14 39.02 -16.89
C ASP A 98 -13.48 38.54 -15.48
N CYS A 99 -13.09 37.30 -15.17
CA CYS A 99 -13.34 36.68 -13.86
C CYS A 99 -12.75 37.50 -12.71
N ILE A 100 -11.63 38.21 -12.90
CA ILE A 100 -11.02 39.00 -11.82
C ILE A 100 -11.93 40.19 -11.48
N ASP A 101 -12.44 40.88 -12.49
CA ASP A 101 -13.32 42.04 -12.30
C ASP A 101 -14.70 41.62 -11.79
N CYS A 102 -15.23 40.48 -12.23
CA CYS A 102 -16.43 39.87 -11.67
C CYS A 102 -16.30 39.66 -10.15
N ILE A 103 -15.21 39.02 -9.72
CA ILE A 103 -14.97 38.74 -8.30
C ILE A 103 -14.75 40.03 -7.51
N ARG A 104 -14.02 41.02 -8.04
CA ARG A 104 -13.88 42.33 -7.39
C ARG A 104 -15.23 43.01 -7.18
N SER A 105 -16.10 42.95 -8.18
CA SER A 105 -17.46 43.47 -8.10
C SER A 105 -18.26 42.76 -7.01
N ILE A 106 -18.19 41.43 -6.94
CA ILE A 106 -18.86 40.64 -5.89
C ILE A 106 -18.35 41.00 -4.49
N CYS A 107 -17.02 41.13 -4.32
CA CYS A 107 -16.43 41.53 -3.04
C CYS A 107 -16.89 42.92 -2.60
N ALA A 108 -17.01 43.87 -3.54
CA ALA A 108 -17.44 45.23 -3.24
C ALA A 108 -18.95 45.34 -2.99
N LEU A 109 -19.78 44.69 -3.82
CA LEU A 109 -21.24 44.81 -3.81
C LEU A 109 -21.89 43.91 -2.77
N SER A 110 -21.46 42.65 -2.68
CA SER A 110 -22.12 41.63 -1.86
C SER A 110 -21.46 41.45 -0.49
N LEU A 111 -20.14 41.58 -0.42
CA LEU A 111 -19.37 41.39 0.82
C LEU A 111 -18.99 42.71 1.51
N GLU A 112 -19.28 43.85 0.87
CA GLU A 112 -18.97 45.20 1.35
C GLU A 112 -17.48 45.43 1.69
N ILE A 113 -16.57 44.67 1.06
CA ILE A 113 -15.13 44.83 1.26
C ILE A 113 -14.67 46.02 0.42
N ARG A 114 -14.31 47.11 1.10
CA ARG A 114 -13.89 48.38 0.47
C ARG A 114 -12.38 48.50 0.27
N GLU A 115 -11.62 47.56 0.82
CA GLU A 115 -10.17 47.51 0.69
C GLU A 115 -9.77 46.89 -0.66
N PRO A 116 -8.66 47.34 -1.27
CA PRO A 116 -8.18 46.77 -2.51
C PRO A 116 -7.70 45.33 -2.28
N ILE A 117 -8.32 44.37 -2.97
CA ILE A 117 -7.97 42.95 -2.89
C ILE A 117 -7.01 42.59 -4.04
N GLU A 118 -5.86 42.03 -3.70
CA GLU A 118 -4.92 41.46 -4.68
C GLU A 118 -5.31 40.02 -5.04
N ILE A 119 -5.89 39.87 -6.22
CA ILE A 119 -6.22 38.57 -6.79
C ILE A 119 -5.09 38.16 -7.73
N ALA A 120 -4.44 37.03 -7.45
CA ALA A 120 -3.34 36.51 -8.27
C ALA A 120 -3.87 35.94 -9.59
N SER A 121 -4.98 35.20 -9.53
CA SER A 121 -5.68 34.67 -10.68
C SER A 121 -7.12 34.31 -10.32
N ALA A 122 -8.01 34.39 -11.31
CA ALA A 122 -9.39 33.92 -11.21
C ALA A 122 -9.74 33.16 -12.50
N PHE A 123 -10.45 32.04 -12.37
CA PHE A 123 -10.88 31.24 -13.51
C PHE A 123 -12.12 30.41 -13.19
N ARG A 124 -12.91 30.16 -14.23
CA ARG A 124 -14.04 29.22 -14.18
C ARG A 124 -13.54 27.78 -14.13
N MET A 125 -14.11 27.00 -13.22
CA MET A 125 -13.88 25.57 -13.05
C MET A 125 -15.08 24.79 -13.60
N GLY A 126 -14.84 23.96 -14.62
CA GLY A 126 -15.87 23.12 -15.23
C GLY A 126 -15.66 22.95 -16.73
N LYS A 127 -16.25 21.90 -17.33
CA LYS A 127 -16.30 21.78 -18.78
C LYS A 127 -17.29 22.82 -19.30
N LYS A 128 -16.89 23.63 -20.29
CA LYS A 128 -17.84 24.35 -21.16
C LYS A 128 -18.88 23.32 -21.62
N PHE A 129 -20.15 23.68 -21.71
CA PHE A 129 -21.31 22.79 -21.95
C PHE A 129 -21.92 22.19 -20.69
N THR A 130 -22.84 22.89 -20.05
CA THR A 130 -24.31 22.82 -20.25
C THR A 130 -24.93 23.63 -19.12
N VAL A 131 -25.78 24.63 -19.42
CA VAL A 131 -26.64 25.48 -18.54
C VAL A 131 -26.76 25.05 -17.06
N VAL A 132 -25.64 25.07 -16.34
CA VAL A 132 -25.49 24.77 -14.92
C VAL A 132 -24.40 25.71 -14.49
N LYS A 133 -24.74 26.64 -13.61
CA LYS A 133 -23.85 27.71 -13.13
C LYS A 133 -22.50 27.10 -12.72
N SER A 134 -21.41 27.39 -13.44
CA SER A 134 -20.09 26.84 -13.09
C SER A 134 -19.50 27.57 -11.88
N ASN A 135 -18.56 26.90 -11.23
CA ASN A 135 -17.89 27.44 -10.06
C ASN A 135 -16.69 28.29 -10.50
N GLU A 136 -16.39 29.37 -9.79
CA GLU A 136 -15.17 30.15 -10.00
C GLU A 136 -14.16 29.82 -8.91
N LEU A 137 -12.92 29.54 -9.31
CA LEU A 137 -11.79 29.43 -8.40
C LEU A 137 -10.97 30.71 -8.46
N VAL A 138 -10.70 31.29 -7.30
CA VAL A 138 -9.93 32.52 -7.15
C VAL A 138 -8.75 32.24 -6.23
N LYS A 139 -7.55 32.50 -6.72
CA LYS A 139 -6.34 32.44 -5.91
C LYS A 139 -6.03 33.83 -5.36
N ILE A 140 -6.05 33.97 -4.04
CA ILE A 140 -5.69 35.21 -3.37
C ILE A 140 -4.25 35.12 -2.92
N THR A 141 -3.44 36.11 -3.27
CA THR A 141 -2.11 36.28 -2.69
C THR A 141 -2.23 37.09 -1.41
N ARG A 142 -1.88 36.50 -0.27
CA ARG A 142 -1.70 37.29 0.95
C ARG A 142 -0.43 38.12 0.82
N HIS A 143 -0.58 39.43 0.90
CA HIS A 143 0.55 40.32 1.08
C HIS A 143 0.91 40.35 2.57
N ASP A 144 1.83 39.48 3.01
CA ASP A 144 2.52 39.68 4.28
C ASP A 144 3.50 40.85 4.09
N GLN A 145 2.97 42.06 4.17
CA GLN A 145 3.76 43.28 4.17
C GLN A 145 4.29 43.50 5.60
N SER A 146 5.61 43.67 5.71
CA SER A 146 6.42 44.03 6.88
C SER A 146 6.91 42.90 7.80
N GLY A 147 8.17 42.52 7.57
CA GLY A 147 9.09 42.36 8.69
C GLY A 147 9.50 43.74 9.18
N ASP A 148 8.99 44.18 10.34
CA ASP A 148 9.73 44.98 11.31
C ASP A 148 9.05 44.96 12.69
N ARG A 149 9.82 45.36 13.70
CA ARG A 149 9.73 45.03 15.13
C ARG A 149 8.54 45.63 15.93
N MET A 150 8.12 44.82 16.93
CA MET A 150 7.59 45.13 18.27
C MET A 150 6.44 46.14 18.48
N SER A 151 5.33 45.66 19.05
CA SER A 151 5.00 45.89 20.48
C SER A 151 3.74 45.14 20.91
N ASP A 152 3.78 44.56 22.11
CA ASP A 152 2.65 43.94 22.81
C ASP A 152 1.57 44.99 23.14
N THR A 153 0.28 44.62 23.02
CA THR A 153 -0.75 44.89 24.05
C THR A 153 -2.06 44.14 23.79
N SER A 154 -2.42 43.29 24.76
CA SER A 154 -3.75 42.95 25.31
C SER A 154 -4.97 42.59 24.42
N SER A 155 -5.40 41.33 24.60
CA SER A 155 -6.74 40.91 25.08
C SER A 155 -8.00 41.17 24.24
N GLY A 156 -8.46 40.13 23.53
CA GLY A 156 -9.82 39.95 23.03
C GLY A 156 -10.01 38.54 22.42
N PRO A 157 -11.22 37.94 22.43
CA PRO A 157 -11.40 36.52 22.16
C PRO A 157 -11.37 36.23 20.65
N GLY A 158 -10.34 35.55 20.17
CA GLY A 158 -10.25 35.06 18.80
C GLY A 158 -8.84 34.60 18.41
N PHE A 159 -8.79 33.50 17.65
CA PHE A 159 -7.65 32.89 16.97
C PHE A 159 -6.74 31.91 17.73
N LEU A 160 -6.64 30.70 17.17
CA LEU A 160 -5.59 29.75 17.46
C LEU A 160 -4.40 29.99 16.52
N VAL A 161 -3.29 30.25 17.19
CA VAL A 161 -1.93 30.51 16.71
C VAL A 161 -1.20 29.17 16.59
N ALA A 162 -0.67 28.82 15.42
CA ALA A 162 0.39 27.81 15.34
C ALA A 162 1.74 28.52 15.52
N LYS A 163 2.16 28.66 16.78
CA LYS A 163 3.54 29.04 17.11
C LYS A 163 4.45 27.84 16.86
N LYS A 164 5.46 28.06 16.02
CA LYS A 164 6.67 27.25 15.93
C LYS A 164 7.38 27.29 17.28
N THR A 165 7.43 26.16 17.99
CA THR A 165 8.30 26.01 19.16
C THR A 165 9.75 25.86 18.71
N PRO A 166 10.71 26.48 19.40
CA PRO A 166 12.13 26.39 19.05
C PRO A 166 12.71 25.02 19.40
N SER A 167 13.66 24.59 18.58
CA SER A 167 14.56 23.47 18.82
C SER A 167 15.29 23.62 20.16
N VAL A 168 15.22 22.59 21.01
CA VAL A 168 16.18 22.39 22.10
C VAL A 168 16.81 21.01 21.95
N SER A 169 18.13 21.04 22.03
CA SER A 169 19.09 19.95 21.89
C SER A 169 19.04 18.89 23.00
N SER A 170 19.31 17.65 22.60
CA SER A 170 20.04 16.59 23.34
C SER A 170 19.61 16.19 24.76
N ILE A 171 18.99 15.01 24.89
CA ILE A 171 19.13 14.10 26.06
C ILE A 171 19.18 12.64 25.56
N LYS A 172 20.18 11.89 26.05
CA LYS A 172 20.48 10.45 25.80
C LYS A 172 19.51 9.50 26.54
N PRO A 173 19.45 8.21 26.18
CA PRO A 173 18.35 7.30 26.54
C PRO A 173 18.48 6.71 27.94
N SER A 174 17.33 6.50 28.61
CA SER A 174 17.20 5.69 29.82
C SER A 174 16.43 4.39 29.53
N LYS A 175 16.93 3.31 30.13
CA LYS A 175 16.42 1.93 30.10
C LYS A 175 15.19 1.77 31.01
N SER A 176 14.25 0.92 30.59
CA SER A 176 13.39 0.05 31.42
C SER A 176 12.71 -0.95 30.46
N SER A 177 13.00 -2.24 30.39
CA SER A 177 12.89 -3.37 31.33
C SER A 177 11.46 -3.73 31.77
N VAL A 178 11.06 -4.97 31.42
CA VAL A 178 10.03 -5.86 32.04
C VAL A 178 8.57 -5.57 31.61
N SER A 179 7.68 -6.49 31.20
CA SER A 179 7.60 -7.97 31.12
C SER A 179 6.41 -8.42 30.24
N ASP A 180 6.54 -9.62 29.67
CA ASP A 180 5.57 -10.72 29.47
C ASP A 180 4.04 -10.49 29.45
N GLY A 181 3.40 -11.12 28.47
CA GLY A 181 1.95 -11.37 28.45
C GLY A 181 1.45 -12.10 27.20
N SER A 182 1.58 -13.42 27.17
CA SER A 182 0.96 -14.34 26.20
C SER A 182 -0.58 -14.28 26.19
N SER A 183 -1.21 -14.35 25.01
CA SER A 183 -2.40 -15.19 24.72
C SER A 183 -2.64 -15.20 23.21
N SER A 184 -2.31 -16.27 22.48
CA SER A 184 -3.22 -17.35 22.06
C SER A 184 -4.53 -16.88 21.38
N GLY A 185 -4.67 -17.18 20.09
CA GLY A 185 -5.93 -16.98 19.36
C GLY A 185 -5.80 -17.35 17.88
N SER A 186 -5.77 -18.66 17.61
CA SER A 186 -5.88 -19.26 16.28
C SER A 186 -7.18 -18.89 15.55
N CYS A 187 -7.12 -18.70 14.23
CA CYS A 187 -8.07 -19.31 13.29
C CYS A 187 -7.42 -19.33 11.89
N PHE A 188 -6.94 -20.52 11.53
CA PHE A 188 -6.71 -20.91 10.13
C PHE A 188 -8.08 -21.11 9.49
N GLU A 189 -8.37 -20.39 8.41
CA GLU A 189 -9.47 -20.74 7.51
C GLU A 189 -8.85 -21.26 6.22
N VAL A 190 -8.82 -22.59 6.11
CA VAL A 190 -8.44 -23.33 4.92
C VAL A 190 -9.67 -23.39 4.03
N LEU A 191 -9.70 -22.60 2.97
CA LEU A 191 -10.64 -22.78 1.87
C LEU A 191 -10.05 -23.79 0.89
N ALA A 192 -10.44 -25.05 1.07
CA ALA A 192 -10.32 -26.08 0.07
C ALA A 192 -11.57 -26.01 -0.82
N ASP A 193 -11.41 -25.54 -2.06
CA ASP A 193 -12.39 -25.81 -3.11
C ASP A 193 -11.86 -26.92 -4.02
N MET A 194 -12.40 -28.11 -3.76
CA MET A 194 -12.47 -29.19 -4.73
C MET A 194 -13.61 -28.89 -5.69
N HIS A 195 -13.30 -28.68 -6.96
CA HIS A 195 -14.26 -28.94 -8.03
C HIS A 195 -13.65 -29.87 -9.09
N THR A 196 -14.02 -31.14 -8.92
CA THR A 196 -14.56 -32.05 -9.93
C THR A 196 -14.47 -31.60 -11.39
N GLY A 197 -13.84 -32.44 -12.23
CA GLY A 197 -14.03 -32.44 -13.69
C GLY A 197 -15.50 -32.64 -14.10
N PRO A 198 -15.82 -32.63 -15.41
CA PRO A 198 -15.41 -33.75 -16.28
C PRO A 198 -14.99 -33.35 -17.71
N ASP A 199 -14.64 -34.41 -18.46
CA ASP A 199 -14.31 -34.56 -19.89
C ASP A 199 -12.82 -34.47 -20.30
#